data_AF-A0A533Z184-F1
#
_entry.id   AF-A0A533Z184-F1
#
_cell.length_a   1.000
_cell.length_b   1.000
_cell.length_c   1.000
_cell.angle_alpha   90.00
_cell.angle_beta   90.00
_cell.angle_gamma   90.00
#
_symmetry.space_group_name_H-M   'P 1'
#
loop_
_entity.id
_entity.type
_entity.pdbx_description
1 polymer ?
#
loop_
_entity_poly.entity_id
_entity_poly.type
_entity_poly.pdbx_seq_one_letter_code
_entity_poly.pdbx_strand_id
1 'polypeptide(L)'
;MNGHRLASAAVKKIKRNMPKGELRRPTFVIGYAAPEPIPPGFLVAWFNDEYGGPLKIDVSPDFQVTQFEAHHGPWSALVDPNLPPSISDPWRERLGWGHQRSAHVLPLRPVGLDVRDVVLHVARLARGLTLLTGGTAHDVATETYFNPSDWTDRPLRQFRIADHLRIEQVSGREDGRVWFHTRGLSKFGLEDIEAFRPAGLSERSTIEALSEIAEALIERGKSPTVGEQFDVPALNRSVRIVRHRTDQSYGILLHLREIEWDEPGANAGSSPLRRNLEDR
;
A
#
# COMPACT_ATOMS: atom_id res chain seq x y z
N MET A 1 -9.55 48.69 -41.51
CA MET A 1 -8.53 47.84 -40.85
C MET A 1 -8.47 48.23 -39.39
N ASN A 2 -8.96 47.39 -38.48
CA ASN A 2 -8.58 47.40 -37.07
C ASN A 2 -9.02 46.05 -36.47
N GLY A 3 -8.04 45.16 -36.30
CA GLY A 3 -8.23 43.81 -35.81
C GLY A 3 -8.40 43.80 -34.29
N HIS A 4 -9.52 43.27 -33.82
CA HIS A 4 -9.68 42.88 -32.42
C HIS A 4 -8.82 41.64 -32.15
N ARG A 5 -7.66 41.84 -31.49
CA ARG A 5 -6.92 40.74 -30.85
C ARG A 5 -7.65 40.35 -29.56
N LEU A 6 -8.18 39.14 -29.54
CA LEU A 6 -8.62 38.48 -28.31
C LEU A 6 -7.38 38.20 -27.44
N ALA A 7 -7.35 38.80 -26.25
CA ALA A 7 -6.33 38.52 -25.25
C ALA A 7 -6.53 37.08 -24.74
N SER A 8 -5.58 36.21 -25.05
CA SER A 8 -5.45 34.88 -24.44
C SER A 8 -5.19 35.06 -22.94
N ALA A 9 -6.19 34.73 -22.12
CA ALA A 9 -6.02 34.62 -20.67
C ALA A 9 -5.16 33.40 -20.39
N ALA A 10 -3.87 33.63 -20.16
CA ALA A 10 -2.94 32.61 -19.72
C ALA A 10 -3.42 32.04 -18.37
N VAL A 11 -3.91 30.80 -18.38
CA VAL A 11 -4.21 30.03 -17.16
C VAL A 11 -2.89 29.83 -16.43
N LYS A 12 -2.64 30.65 -15.40
CA LYS A 12 -1.57 30.42 -14.44
C LYS A 12 -1.81 29.06 -13.79
N LYS A 13 -1.05 28.04 -14.21
CA LYS A 13 -0.94 26.77 -13.48
C LYS A 13 -0.44 27.11 -12.08
N ILE A 14 -1.34 27.10 -11.10
CA ILE A 14 -0.99 27.20 -9.69
C ILE A 14 -0.17 25.94 -9.37
N LYS A 15 1.16 26.07 -9.31
CA LYS A 15 1.98 25.07 -8.64
C LYS A 15 1.50 25.03 -7.19
N ARG A 16 0.84 23.95 -6.82
CA ARG A 16 0.56 23.61 -5.42
C ARG A 16 1.93 23.48 -4.74
N ASN A 17 2.40 24.57 -4.12
CA ASN A 17 3.43 24.47 -3.09
C ASN A 17 2.77 23.73 -1.93
N MET A 18 3.07 22.43 -1.83
CA MET A 18 2.65 21.63 -0.70
C MET A 18 3.33 22.21 0.55
N PRO A 19 2.59 22.44 1.65
CA PRO A 19 3.16 22.96 2.87
C PRO A 19 4.23 21.99 3.41
N LYS A 20 5.43 22.52 3.70
CA LYS A 20 6.47 21.83 4.47
C LYS A 20 5.91 21.53 5.86
N GLY A 21 5.41 20.32 6.10
CA GLY A 21 4.88 19.95 7.42
C GLY A 21 3.93 18.76 7.46
N GLU A 22 3.35 18.33 6.32
CA GLU A 22 2.71 17.01 6.30
C GLU A 22 3.81 15.95 6.35
N LEU A 23 3.96 15.34 7.53
CA LEU A 23 4.63 14.05 7.66
C LEU A 23 4.01 13.14 6.60
N ARG A 24 4.78 12.80 5.56
CA ARG A 24 4.41 11.70 4.66
C ARG A 24 4.10 10.51 5.57
N ARG A 25 2.91 9.90 5.45
CA ARG A 25 2.57 8.74 6.27
C ARG A 25 3.68 7.70 6.13
N PRO A 26 4.28 7.22 7.25
CA PRO A 26 5.30 6.21 7.17
C PRO A 26 4.70 4.92 6.63
N THR A 27 5.52 4.11 5.94
CA THR A 27 5.09 2.78 5.54
C THR A 27 5.16 1.84 6.74
N PHE A 28 6.23 1.97 7.54
CA PHE A 28 6.40 1.22 8.78
C PHE A 28 6.71 2.15 9.94
N VAL A 29 6.13 1.85 11.10
CA VAL A 29 6.52 2.38 12.40
C VAL A 29 7.11 1.22 13.19
N ILE A 30 8.29 1.37 13.79
CA ILE A 30 8.93 0.32 14.58
C ILE A 30 9.04 0.80 16.02
N GLY A 31 8.35 0.14 16.94
CA GLY A 31 8.44 0.39 18.37
C GLY A 31 9.51 -0.50 18.99
N TYR A 32 10.37 0.05 19.83
CA TYR A 32 11.42 -0.73 20.49
C TYR A 32 11.74 -0.21 21.90
N ALA A 33 12.38 -1.08 22.70
CA ALA A 33 12.71 -0.81 24.11
C ALA A 33 14.18 -0.48 24.35
N ALA A 34 15.04 -0.59 23.32
CA ALA A 34 16.46 -0.28 23.46
C ALA A 34 16.67 1.17 23.97
N PRO A 35 17.63 1.39 24.88
CA PRO A 35 17.82 2.68 25.53
C PRO A 35 18.32 3.76 24.57
N GLU A 36 19.00 3.38 23.49
CA GLU A 36 19.50 4.26 22.45
C GLU A 36 19.06 3.79 21.06
N PRO A 37 18.90 4.71 20.08
CA PRO A 37 18.67 4.33 18.69
C PRO A 37 19.86 3.56 18.14
N ILE A 38 19.60 2.59 17.26
CA ILE A 38 20.70 1.85 16.65
C ILE A 38 21.56 2.77 15.77
N PRO A 39 22.90 2.71 15.88
CA PRO A 39 23.76 3.44 14.96
C PRO A 39 23.53 2.96 13.51
N PRO A 40 23.45 3.86 12.52
CA PRO A 40 23.11 3.50 11.15
C PRO A 40 24.04 2.42 10.54
N GLY A 41 25.30 2.36 10.97
CA GLY A 41 26.28 1.36 10.53
C GLY A 41 25.88 -0.09 10.84
N PHE A 42 25.11 -0.36 11.90
CA PHE A 42 24.60 -1.70 12.17
C PHE A 42 23.56 -2.13 11.13
N LEU A 43 22.69 -1.21 10.71
CA LEU A 43 21.74 -1.46 9.64
C LEU A 43 22.44 -1.71 8.30
N VAL A 44 23.52 -0.97 8.01
CA VAL A 44 24.36 -1.22 6.81
C VAL A 44 24.99 -2.60 6.86
N ALA A 45 25.64 -2.95 7.97
CA ALA A 45 26.31 -4.24 8.11
C ALA A 45 25.33 -5.40 7.95
N TRP A 46 24.20 -5.34 8.66
CA TRP A 46 23.14 -6.34 8.57
C TRP A 46 22.55 -6.43 7.15
N PHE A 47 22.21 -5.29 6.52
CA PHE A 47 21.61 -5.30 5.19
C PHE A 47 22.58 -5.88 4.15
N ASN A 48 23.87 -5.55 4.25
CA ASN A 48 24.88 -6.04 3.31
C ASN A 48 25.10 -7.55 3.44
N ASP A 49 25.08 -8.07 4.66
CA ASP A 49 25.20 -9.50 4.94
C ASP A 49 23.97 -10.26 4.41
N GLU A 50 22.77 -9.78 4.74
CA GLU A 50 21.51 -10.47 4.40
C GLU A 50 21.13 -10.35 2.92
N TYR A 51 21.42 -9.21 2.29
CA TYR A 51 20.93 -8.90 0.95
C TYR A 51 22.03 -8.66 -0.09
N GLY A 52 23.30 -8.87 0.28
CA GLY A 52 24.46 -8.78 -0.62
C GLY A 52 24.97 -7.36 -0.87
N GLY A 53 24.28 -6.32 -0.38
CA GLY A 53 24.74 -4.92 -0.38
C GLY A 53 25.08 -4.34 -1.77
N PRO A 54 25.68 -3.13 -1.82
CA PRO A 54 25.88 -2.23 -0.69
C PRO A 54 24.60 -1.45 -0.34
N LEU A 55 24.34 -1.25 0.96
CA LEU A 55 23.50 -0.19 1.49
C LEU A 55 24.40 1.01 1.78
N LYS A 56 24.05 2.17 1.21
CA LYS A 56 24.70 3.45 1.50
C LYS A 56 23.78 4.27 2.38
N ILE A 57 24.37 5.02 3.31
CA ILE A 57 23.63 5.91 4.20
C ILE A 57 24.15 7.33 4.01
N ASP A 58 23.24 8.22 3.66
CA ASP A 58 23.49 9.65 3.56
C ASP A 58 22.84 10.36 4.74
N VAL A 59 23.68 10.97 5.59
CA VAL A 59 23.24 11.76 6.75
C VAL A 59 23.25 13.22 6.32
N SER A 60 22.08 13.81 6.11
CA SER A 60 22.01 15.24 5.77
C SER A 60 22.25 16.09 7.02
N PRO A 61 23.05 17.17 6.92
CA PRO A 61 23.15 18.17 7.99
C PRO A 61 21.82 18.93 8.23
N ASP A 62 20.84 18.83 7.32
CA ASP A 62 19.53 19.49 7.41
C ASP A 62 18.47 18.65 8.16
N PHE A 63 18.74 17.38 8.46
CA PHE A 63 17.81 16.52 9.19
C PHE A 63 17.96 16.70 10.71
N GLN A 64 16.88 16.46 11.47
CA GLN A 64 16.99 16.27 12.92
C GLN A 64 18.06 15.19 13.15
N VAL A 65 18.97 15.41 14.12
CA VAL A 65 20.30 14.79 14.31
C VAL A 65 20.42 13.26 14.08
N THR A 66 19.32 12.51 14.04
CA THR A 66 19.28 11.05 13.91
C THR A 66 18.75 10.51 12.57
N GLN A 67 18.14 11.33 11.71
CA GLN A 67 17.52 10.88 10.46
C GLN A 67 18.53 10.75 9.32
N PHE A 68 18.34 9.74 8.46
CA PHE A 68 19.22 9.46 7.33
C PHE A 68 18.46 8.89 6.13
N GLU A 69 19.03 9.09 4.94
CA GLU A 69 18.58 8.41 3.72
C GLU A 69 19.38 7.12 3.53
N ALA A 70 18.68 6.02 3.30
CA ALA A 70 19.25 4.71 3.00
C ALA A 70 19.06 4.42 1.51
N HIS A 71 20.14 4.04 0.82
CA HIS A 71 20.18 3.82 -0.62
C HIS A 71 20.72 2.44 -0.95
N HIS A 72 20.01 1.71 -1.81
CA HIS A 72 20.53 0.50 -2.45
C HIS A 72 20.24 0.56 -3.95
N GLY A 73 21.30 0.75 -4.75
CA GLY A 73 21.16 1.00 -6.18
C GLY A 73 20.28 2.24 -6.44
N PRO A 74 19.20 2.13 -7.23
CA PRO A 74 18.29 3.25 -7.50
C PRO A 74 17.24 3.46 -6.40
N TRP A 75 17.07 2.52 -5.46
CA TRP A 75 16.03 2.60 -4.45
C TRP A 75 16.51 3.37 -3.23
N SER A 76 15.63 4.22 -2.70
CA SER A 76 15.94 5.00 -1.50
C SER A 76 14.77 5.05 -0.52
N ALA A 77 15.11 5.19 0.75
CA ALA A 77 14.17 5.34 1.84
C ALA A 77 14.70 6.33 2.87
N LEU A 78 13.78 7.06 3.50
CA LEU A 78 14.09 7.89 4.65
C LEU A 78 13.86 7.07 5.91
N VAL A 79 14.87 7.00 6.76
CA VAL A 79 14.80 6.34 8.06
C VAL A 79 14.97 7.38 9.14
N ASP A 80 14.01 7.44 10.05
CA ASP A 80 14.16 8.16 11.31
C ASP A 80 14.18 7.14 12.44
N PRO A 81 15.35 6.78 12.97
CA PRO A 81 15.46 5.74 13.98
C PRO A 81 14.99 6.22 15.36
N ASN A 82 14.73 7.51 15.56
CA ASN A 82 14.43 8.08 16.87
C ASN A 82 13.45 9.24 16.78
N LEU A 83 12.18 8.91 16.70
CA LEU A 83 11.12 9.89 16.56
C LEU A 83 10.99 10.75 17.81
N PRO A 84 10.85 12.09 17.67
CA PRO A 84 10.56 12.96 18.79
C PRO A 84 9.18 12.62 19.40
N PRO A 85 8.96 12.91 20.71
CA PRO A 85 7.69 12.61 21.40
C PRO A 85 6.44 13.14 20.70
N SER A 86 6.53 14.32 20.07
CA SER A 86 5.44 14.91 19.28
C SER A 86 4.94 14.03 18.13
N ILE A 87 5.76 13.09 17.66
CA ILE A 87 5.45 12.13 16.60
C ILE A 87 5.24 10.73 17.17
N SER A 88 6.03 10.30 18.16
CA SER A 88 5.95 8.95 18.72
C SER A 88 4.80 8.75 19.70
N ASP A 89 4.40 9.78 20.45
CA ASP A 89 3.30 9.68 21.43
C ASP A 89 1.95 9.33 20.79
N PRO A 90 1.51 9.98 19.68
CA PRO A 90 0.27 9.60 19.00
C PRO A 90 0.27 8.16 18.49
N TRP A 91 1.41 7.66 17.99
CA TRP A 91 1.54 6.25 17.61
C TRP A 91 1.45 5.34 18.83
N ARG A 92 2.08 5.73 19.94
CA ARG A 92 2.04 4.96 21.17
C ARG A 92 0.63 4.82 21.73
N GLU A 93 -0.12 5.92 21.73
CA GLU A 93 -1.53 5.91 22.12
C GLU A 93 -2.38 5.06 21.17
N ARG A 94 -2.26 5.28 19.85
CA ARG A 94 -3.06 4.57 18.84
C ARG A 94 -2.83 3.06 18.86
N LEU A 95 -1.58 2.64 18.99
CA LEU A 95 -1.20 1.22 18.92
C LEU A 95 -1.26 0.53 20.28
N GLY A 96 -1.43 1.28 21.38
CA GLY A 96 -1.44 0.75 22.74
C GLY A 96 -0.14 0.05 23.14
N TRP A 97 0.97 0.30 22.43
CA TRP A 97 2.21 -0.46 22.62
C TRP A 97 3.08 0.14 23.74
N GLY A 98 3.77 -0.72 24.51
CA GLY A 98 4.60 -0.31 25.65
C GLY A 98 6.01 0.17 25.29
N HIS A 99 6.31 0.35 24.00
CA HIS A 99 7.64 0.72 23.54
C HIS A 99 7.99 2.17 23.93
N GLN A 100 9.24 2.37 24.34
CA GLN A 100 9.74 3.66 24.81
C GLN A 100 10.23 4.55 23.66
N ARG A 101 10.65 3.91 22.55
CA ARG A 101 11.13 4.59 21.35
C ARG A 101 10.41 4.06 20.13
N SER A 102 10.39 4.90 19.10
CA SER A 102 9.80 4.57 17.81
C SER A 102 10.70 5.04 16.68
N ALA A 103 10.70 4.30 15.58
CA ALA A 103 11.34 4.64 14.32
C ALA A 103 10.32 4.68 13.19
N HIS A 104 10.60 5.46 12.15
CA HIS A 104 9.87 5.45 10.89
C HIS A 104 10.74 4.98 9.73
N VAL A 105 10.12 4.27 8.79
CA VAL A 105 10.67 4.03 7.46
C VAL A 105 9.68 4.52 6.41
N LEU A 106 10.15 5.39 5.53
CA LEU A 106 9.35 6.02 4.48
C LEU A 106 10.01 5.81 3.11
N PRO A 107 9.22 5.54 2.06
CA PRO A 107 9.75 5.47 0.70
C PRO A 107 10.14 6.86 0.21
N LEU A 108 11.35 6.95 -0.34
CA LEU A 108 11.72 8.05 -1.22
C LEU A 108 11.52 7.53 -2.65
N ARG A 109 10.63 8.17 -3.41
CA ARG A 109 10.22 7.68 -4.72
C ARG A 109 10.73 8.61 -5.83
N PRO A 110 11.90 8.32 -6.42
CA PRO A 110 12.31 8.92 -7.69
C PRO A 110 11.29 8.63 -8.80
N VAL A 111 11.17 9.55 -9.75
CA VAL A 111 10.30 9.38 -10.92
C VAL A 111 10.81 8.22 -11.78
N GLY A 112 9.91 7.32 -12.18
CA GLY A 112 10.20 6.25 -13.14
C GLY A 112 10.72 4.94 -12.57
N LEU A 113 10.81 4.80 -11.24
CA LEU A 113 11.13 3.51 -10.61
C LEU A 113 9.90 2.63 -10.44
N ASP A 114 10.12 1.32 -10.51
CA ASP A 114 9.10 0.34 -10.12
C ASP A 114 8.79 0.50 -8.63
N VAL A 115 7.51 0.73 -8.35
CA VAL A 115 7.02 0.91 -6.99
C VAL A 115 7.18 -0.36 -6.14
N ARG A 116 7.15 -1.55 -6.74
CA ARG A 116 7.33 -2.83 -6.04
C ARG A 116 8.71 -2.88 -5.39
N ASP A 117 9.73 -2.48 -6.12
CA ASP A 117 11.10 -2.50 -5.61
C ASP A 117 11.30 -1.48 -4.47
N VAL A 118 10.69 -0.30 -4.57
CA VAL A 118 10.76 0.71 -3.51
C VAL A 118 10.06 0.20 -2.24
N VAL A 119 8.88 -0.41 -2.38
CA VAL A 119 8.15 -1.00 -1.24
C VAL A 119 8.95 -2.17 -0.63
N LEU A 120 9.58 -3.01 -1.45
CA LEU A 120 10.46 -4.07 -0.98
C LEU A 120 11.65 -3.52 -0.19
N HIS A 121 12.33 -2.52 -0.73
CA HIS A 121 13.48 -1.91 -0.08
C HIS A 121 13.10 -1.36 1.31
N VAL A 122 11.99 -0.63 1.39
CA VAL A 122 11.44 -0.11 2.65
C VAL A 122 11.08 -1.24 3.62
N ALA A 123 10.46 -2.33 3.14
CA ALA A 123 10.13 -3.48 3.98
C ALA A 123 11.40 -4.20 4.50
N ARG A 124 12.46 -4.30 3.69
CA ARG A 124 13.74 -4.90 4.10
C ARG A 124 14.43 -4.06 5.17
N LEU A 125 14.39 -2.74 5.05
CA LEU A 125 14.89 -1.84 6.09
C LEU A 125 14.09 -1.95 7.39
N ALA A 126 12.76 -1.99 7.29
CA ALA A 126 11.89 -2.18 8.46
C ALA A 126 12.15 -3.53 9.16
N ARG A 127 12.35 -4.61 8.40
CA ARG A 127 12.80 -5.91 8.95
C ARG A 127 14.11 -5.75 9.72
N GLY A 128 15.13 -5.15 9.12
CA GLY A 128 16.43 -4.95 9.74
C GLY A 128 16.35 -4.19 11.05
N LEU A 129 15.62 -3.06 11.04
CA LEU A 129 15.38 -2.28 12.25
C LEU A 129 14.68 -3.11 13.33
N THR A 130 13.66 -3.89 12.96
CA THR A 130 12.92 -4.75 13.89
C THR A 130 13.84 -5.78 14.55
N LEU A 131 14.66 -6.49 13.76
CA LEU A 131 15.58 -7.50 14.26
C LEU A 131 16.68 -6.90 15.14
N LEU A 132 17.33 -5.83 14.68
CA LEU A 132 18.45 -5.20 15.38
C LEU A 132 18.04 -4.53 16.70
N THR A 133 16.78 -4.10 16.81
CA THR A 133 16.26 -3.46 18.02
C THR A 133 15.51 -4.42 18.95
N GLY A 134 15.24 -5.65 18.50
CA GLY A 134 14.29 -6.54 19.17
C GLY A 134 12.89 -5.93 19.30
N GLY A 135 12.53 -5.02 18.40
CA GLY A 135 11.28 -4.27 18.42
C GLY A 135 10.12 -4.96 17.72
N THR A 136 9.03 -4.24 17.53
CA THR A 136 7.85 -4.66 16.77
C THR A 136 7.57 -3.63 15.68
N ALA A 137 7.53 -4.07 14.42
CA ALA A 137 7.10 -3.23 13.32
C ALA A 137 5.57 -3.22 13.20
N HIS A 138 5.03 -2.09 12.78
CA HIS A 138 3.64 -1.89 12.41
C HIS A 138 3.59 -1.38 10.97
N ASP A 139 3.00 -2.18 10.07
CA ASP A 139 2.70 -1.77 8.70
C ASP A 139 1.43 -0.93 8.70
N VAL A 140 1.59 0.37 8.45
CA VAL A 140 0.51 1.35 8.57
C VAL A 140 -0.61 1.11 7.54
N ALA A 141 -0.27 0.57 6.36
CA ALA A 141 -1.24 0.41 5.29
C ALA A 141 -2.11 -0.84 5.49
N THR A 142 -1.53 -1.90 6.05
CA THR A 142 -2.25 -3.16 6.32
C THR A 142 -2.78 -3.26 7.76
N GLU A 143 -2.34 -2.38 8.65
CA GLU A 143 -2.51 -2.47 10.12
C GLU A 143 -2.02 -3.80 10.70
N THR A 144 -0.92 -4.32 10.16
CA THR A 144 -0.32 -5.60 10.61
C THR A 144 0.90 -5.34 11.48
N TYR A 145 1.07 -6.16 12.51
CA TYR A 145 2.24 -6.14 13.38
C TYR A 145 3.21 -7.26 12.99
N PHE A 146 4.51 -6.98 13.08
CA PHE A 146 5.57 -7.93 12.83
C PHE A 146 6.62 -7.84 13.94
N ASN A 147 6.65 -8.84 14.81
CA ASN A 147 7.76 -9.09 15.73
C ASN A 147 8.93 -9.71 14.97
N PRO A 148 10.13 -9.85 15.57
CA PRO A 148 11.29 -10.43 14.91
C PRO A 148 11.03 -11.80 14.27
N SER A 149 10.19 -12.64 14.92
CA SER A 149 9.81 -13.98 14.44
C SER A 149 8.79 -13.98 13.30
N ASP A 150 8.03 -12.90 13.12
CA ASP A 150 6.92 -12.85 12.16
C ASP A 150 7.41 -12.51 10.75
N TRP A 151 8.62 -11.97 10.64
CA TRP A 151 9.24 -11.65 9.37
C TRP A 151 9.65 -12.93 8.63
N THR A 152 9.07 -13.12 7.45
CA THR A 152 9.53 -14.17 6.54
C THR A 152 10.84 -13.73 5.88
N ASP A 153 11.87 -14.57 5.98
CA ASP A 153 13.11 -14.34 5.27
C ASP A 153 12.90 -14.52 3.76
N ARG A 154 13.21 -13.48 3.00
CA ARG A 154 13.06 -13.44 1.55
C ARG A 154 14.20 -12.67 0.93
N PRO A 155 14.71 -13.13 -0.24
CA PRO A 155 15.69 -12.38 -1.00
C PRO A 155 15.22 -10.94 -1.29
N LEU A 156 16.19 -10.05 -1.48
CA LEU A 156 15.95 -8.62 -1.73
C LEU A 156 14.97 -8.35 -2.89
N ARG A 157 15.10 -9.13 -3.97
CA ARG A 157 14.33 -8.95 -5.22
C ARG A 157 13.08 -9.82 -5.30
N GLN A 158 12.78 -10.61 -4.28
CA GLN A 158 11.59 -11.45 -4.29
C GLN A 158 10.38 -10.67 -3.80
N PHE A 159 9.58 -10.17 -4.74
CA PHE A 159 8.26 -9.59 -4.46
C PHE A 159 7.22 -10.70 -4.25
N ARG A 160 6.43 -10.57 -3.19
CA ARG A 160 5.21 -11.36 -2.97
C ARG A 160 4.13 -10.42 -2.45
N ILE A 161 3.03 -10.31 -3.19
CA ILE A 161 1.95 -9.39 -2.81
C ILE A 161 1.37 -9.73 -1.43
N ALA A 162 1.31 -11.01 -1.07
CA ALA A 162 0.82 -11.48 0.22
C ALA A 162 1.61 -10.93 1.43
N ASP A 163 2.87 -10.52 1.26
CA ASP A 163 3.63 -9.88 2.35
C ASP A 163 3.28 -8.40 2.53
N HIS A 164 2.57 -7.82 1.56
CA HIS A 164 2.31 -6.39 1.47
C HIS A 164 0.83 -6.04 1.39
N LEU A 165 -0.04 -7.05 1.35
CA LEU A 165 -1.47 -6.89 1.22
C LEU A 165 -2.17 -7.77 2.25
N ARG A 166 -3.19 -7.22 2.90
CA ARG A 166 -4.12 -7.99 3.72
C ARG A 166 -5.48 -7.97 3.04
N ILE A 167 -6.18 -9.11 3.06
CA ILE A 167 -7.56 -9.20 2.61
C ILE A 167 -8.41 -9.47 3.84
N GLU A 168 -9.33 -8.55 4.13
CA GLU A 168 -10.29 -8.67 5.22
C GLU A 168 -11.59 -9.28 4.69
N GLN A 169 -12.27 -10.02 5.57
CA GLN A 169 -13.57 -10.58 5.33
C GLN A 169 -14.54 -10.15 6.43
N VAL A 170 -15.67 -9.59 6.03
CA VAL A 170 -16.75 -9.18 6.93
C VAL A 170 -18.02 -9.93 6.54
N SER A 171 -18.32 -10.95 7.35
CA SER A 171 -19.53 -11.78 7.24
C SER A 171 -20.67 -11.20 8.10
N GLY A 172 -21.90 -11.72 7.91
CA GLY A 172 -23.04 -11.36 8.75
C GLY A 172 -23.68 -10.00 8.42
N ARG A 173 -23.50 -9.52 7.18
CA ARG A 173 -24.15 -8.29 6.71
C ARG A 173 -25.65 -8.52 6.51
N GLU A 174 -26.43 -7.46 6.69
CA GLU A 174 -27.90 -7.47 6.52
C GLU A 174 -28.34 -7.89 5.11
N ASP A 175 -27.52 -7.60 4.09
CA ASP A 175 -27.79 -7.96 2.69
C ASP A 175 -27.44 -9.42 2.35
N GLY A 176 -27.06 -10.24 3.34
CA GLY A 176 -26.74 -11.65 3.19
C GLY A 176 -25.46 -11.92 2.39
N ARG A 177 -24.70 -10.88 2.05
CA ARG A 177 -23.43 -10.98 1.32
C ARG A 177 -22.25 -10.94 2.27
N VAL A 178 -21.14 -11.50 1.83
CA VAL A 178 -19.83 -11.38 2.49
C VAL A 178 -19.08 -10.26 1.79
N TRP A 179 -18.60 -9.30 2.57
CA TRP A 179 -17.76 -8.22 2.08
C TRP A 179 -16.29 -8.60 2.22
N PHE A 180 -15.57 -8.58 1.11
CA PHE A 180 -14.13 -8.73 1.08
C PHE A 180 -13.51 -7.41 0.66
N HIS A 181 -12.43 -6.99 1.30
CA HIS A 181 -11.67 -5.85 0.84
C HIS A 181 -10.18 -6.00 1.10
N THR A 182 -9.38 -5.36 0.27
CA THR A 182 -7.93 -5.30 0.48
C THR A 182 -7.57 -4.20 1.46
N ARG A 183 -6.35 -4.30 1.98
CA ARG A 183 -5.63 -3.26 2.70
C ARG A 183 -4.17 -3.35 2.28
N GLY A 184 -3.56 -2.22 1.96
CA GLY A 184 -2.14 -2.15 1.63
C GLY A 184 -1.83 -1.60 0.24
N LEU A 185 -2.82 -1.49 -0.65
CA LEU A 185 -2.63 -0.96 -2.01
C LEU A 185 -2.11 0.49 -2.02
N SER A 186 -2.38 1.24 -0.95
CA SER A 186 -1.86 2.60 -0.74
C SER A 186 -0.33 2.69 -0.71
N LYS A 187 0.39 1.62 -0.31
CA LYS A 187 1.87 1.56 -0.42
C LYS A 187 2.34 1.70 -1.87
N PHE A 188 1.51 1.24 -2.80
CA PHE A 188 1.78 1.29 -4.23
C PHE A 188 1.24 2.57 -4.89
N GLY A 189 0.54 3.42 -4.14
CA GLY A 189 -0.13 4.63 -4.64
C GLY A 189 -1.50 4.34 -5.26
N LEU A 190 -2.11 3.20 -4.91
CA LEU A 190 -3.41 2.76 -5.37
C LEU A 190 -4.43 2.81 -4.24
N GLU A 191 -5.71 2.86 -4.60
CA GLU A 191 -6.80 2.68 -3.64
C GLU A 191 -7.04 1.18 -3.42
N ASP A 192 -7.54 0.83 -2.24
CA ASP A 192 -7.89 -0.55 -1.95
C ASP A 192 -9.12 -0.99 -2.77
N ILE A 193 -9.24 -2.29 -3.03
CA ILE A 193 -10.34 -2.86 -3.81
C ILE A 193 -11.26 -3.68 -2.91
N GLU A 194 -12.51 -3.82 -3.33
CA GLU A 194 -13.50 -4.57 -2.59
C GLU A 194 -14.47 -5.34 -3.47
N ALA A 195 -15.02 -6.40 -2.91
CA ALA A 195 -15.99 -7.26 -3.56
C ALA A 195 -17.07 -7.69 -2.58
N PHE A 196 -18.29 -7.82 -3.07
CA PHE A 196 -19.41 -8.41 -2.34
C PHE A 196 -19.76 -9.75 -2.97
N ARG A 197 -19.63 -10.84 -2.21
CA ARG A 197 -19.90 -12.20 -2.70
C ARG A 197 -21.08 -12.81 -1.95
N PRO A 198 -21.90 -13.66 -2.60
CA PRO A 198 -22.89 -14.46 -1.89
C PRO A 198 -22.27 -15.26 -0.74
N ALA A 199 -22.99 -15.40 0.37
CA ALA A 199 -22.61 -16.33 1.42
C ALA A 199 -22.62 -17.78 0.90
N GLY A 200 -21.74 -18.63 1.44
CA GLY A 200 -21.62 -20.04 1.07
C GLY A 200 -20.69 -20.33 -0.12
N LEU A 201 -20.14 -19.30 -0.78
CA LEU A 201 -19.06 -19.48 -1.74
C LEU A 201 -17.70 -19.66 -1.03
N SER A 202 -16.75 -20.27 -1.74
CA SER A 202 -15.39 -20.47 -1.23
C SER A 202 -14.67 -19.13 -1.02
N GLU A 203 -14.39 -18.81 0.24
CA GLU A 203 -13.62 -17.63 0.65
C GLU A 203 -12.24 -17.62 -0.02
N ARG A 204 -11.59 -18.78 -0.05
CA ARG A 204 -10.27 -18.96 -0.66
C ARG A 204 -10.24 -18.50 -2.11
N SER A 205 -11.26 -18.84 -2.90
CA SER A 205 -11.33 -18.43 -4.31
C SER A 205 -11.44 -16.92 -4.49
N THR A 206 -12.12 -16.24 -3.56
CA THR A 206 -12.27 -14.78 -3.56
C THR A 206 -10.97 -14.11 -3.12
N ILE A 207 -10.30 -14.65 -2.10
CA ILE A 207 -9.01 -14.15 -1.61
C ILE A 207 -7.92 -14.30 -2.68
N GLU A 208 -7.87 -15.45 -3.37
CA GLU A 208 -6.96 -15.69 -4.49
C GLU A 208 -7.25 -14.69 -5.63
N ALA A 209 -8.52 -14.53 -6.02
CA ALA A 209 -8.90 -13.56 -7.03
C ALA A 209 -8.51 -12.11 -6.66
N LEU A 210 -8.82 -11.66 -5.45
CA LEU A 210 -8.44 -10.31 -4.99
C LEU A 210 -6.93 -10.10 -4.99
N SER A 211 -6.16 -11.13 -4.66
CA SER A 211 -4.70 -11.08 -4.69
C SER A 211 -4.18 -10.88 -6.11
N GLU A 212 -4.67 -11.66 -7.08
CA GLU A 212 -4.30 -11.55 -8.50
C GLU A 212 -4.73 -10.21 -9.12
N ILE A 213 -5.93 -9.72 -8.76
CA ILE A 213 -6.43 -8.42 -9.23
C ILE A 213 -5.57 -7.29 -8.66
N ALA A 214 -5.23 -7.35 -7.38
CA ALA A 214 -4.34 -6.38 -6.74
C ALA A 214 -2.95 -6.38 -7.39
N GLU A 215 -2.40 -7.55 -7.73
CA GLU A 215 -1.11 -7.66 -8.41
C GLU A 215 -1.15 -7.02 -9.80
N ALA A 216 -2.19 -7.31 -10.58
CA ALA A 216 -2.42 -6.68 -11.89
C ALA A 216 -2.57 -5.15 -11.78
N LEU A 217 -3.24 -4.63 -10.74
CA LEU A 217 -3.36 -3.19 -10.52
C LEU A 217 -2.00 -2.54 -10.20
N ILE A 218 -1.18 -3.18 -9.38
CA ILE A 218 0.18 -2.71 -9.07
C ILE A 218 1.03 -2.66 -10.35
N GLU A 219 0.93 -3.69 -11.19
CA GLU A 219 1.62 -3.77 -12.48
C GLU A 219 1.23 -2.63 -13.43
N ARG A 220 -0.07 -2.27 -13.44
CA ARG A 220 -0.59 -1.17 -14.25
C ARG A 220 -0.19 0.21 -13.71
N GLY A 221 0.09 0.32 -12.41
CA GLY A 221 0.60 1.54 -11.75
C GLY A 221 -0.37 2.73 -11.75
N LYS A 222 -1.65 2.51 -12.09
CA LYS A 222 -2.68 3.56 -12.18
C LYS A 222 -3.96 3.10 -11.47
N SER A 223 -4.49 3.97 -10.62
CA SER A 223 -5.82 3.76 -10.02
C SER A 223 -6.89 3.76 -11.10
N PRO A 224 -7.69 2.68 -11.20
CA PRO A 224 -8.71 2.56 -12.24
C PRO A 224 -9.92 3.44 -11.92
N THR A 225 -10.58 3.95 -12.96
CA THR A 225 -11.79 4.79 -12.81
C THR A 225 -13.08 3.96 -12.82
N VAL A 226 -14.16 4.51 -12.26
CA VAL A 226 -15.48 3.84 -12.31
C VAL A 226 -15.92 3.66 -13.76
N GLY A 227 -16.37 2.45 -14.11
CA GLY A 227 -16.71 2.04 -15.47
C GLY A 227 -15.53 1.50 -16.27
N GLU A 228 -14.30 1.63 -15.77
CA GLU A 228 -13.12 1.04 -16.39
C GLU A 228 -13.15 -0.49 -16.27
N GLN A 229 -12.72 -1.16 -17.33
CA GLN A 229 -12.57 -2.60 -17.40
C GLN A 229 -11.14 -2.96 -17.79
N PHE A 230 -10.61 -4.01 -17.19
CA PHE A 230 -9.24 -4.47 -17.46
C PHE A 230 -9.11 -5.97 -17.26
N ASP A 231 -8.20 -6.56 -18.02
CA ASP A 231 -7.94 -7.98 -17.95
C ASP A 231 -6.93 -8.31 -16.86
N VAL A 232 -7.18 -9.41 -16.17
CA VAL A 232 -6.31 -10.01 -15.16
C VAL A 232 -5.88 -11.37 -15.70
N PRO A 233 -4.69 -11.45 -16.34
CA PRO A 233 -4.25 -12.65 -17.06
C PRO A 233 -4.23 -13.90 -16.18
N ALA A 234 -3.79 -13.79 -14.93
CA ALA A 234 -3.73 -14.91 -13.99
C ALA A 234 -5.11 -15.53 -13.69
N LEU A 235 -6.18 -14.74 -13.80
CA LEU A 235 -7.56 -15.21 -13.64
C LEU A 235 -8.22 -15.61 -14.96
N ASN A 236 -7.59 -15.28 -16.10
CA ASN A 236 -8.18 -15.31 -17.44
C ASN A 236 -9.56 -14.62 -17.48
N ARG A 237 -9.67 -13.45 -16.84
CA ARG A 237 -10.92 -12.72 -16.66
C ARG A 237 -10.73 -11.22 -16.83
N SER A 238 -11.85 -10.58 -17.14
CA SER A 238 -11.96 -9.13 -17.14
C SER A 238 -12.62 -8.68 -15.85
N VAL A 239 -12.07 -7.63 -15.23
CA VAL A 239 -12.55 -7.02 -13.99
C VAL A 239 -13.08 -5.64 -14.31
N ARG A 240 -14.25 -5.30 -13.76
CA ARG A 240 -14.90 -4.01 -13.94
C ARG A 240 -14.93 -3.24 -12.63
N ILE A 241 -14.56 -1.97 -12.66
CA ILE A 241 -14.78 -1.06 -11.52
C ILE A 241 -16.23 -0.55 -11.57
N VAL A 242 -17.00 -0.84 -10.54
CA VAL A 242 -18.43 -0.48 -10.52
C VAL A 242 -18.73 0.72 -9.63
N ARG A 243 -17.97 0.91 -8.57
CA ARG A 243 -18.21 2.00 -7.61
C ARG A 243 -16.92 2.49 -6.96
N HIS A 244 -17.00 3.71 -6.46
CA HIS A 244 -16.05 4.28 -5.50
C HIS A 244 -16.78 4.55 -4.19
N ARG A 245 -16.20 4.14 -3.08
CA ARG A 245 -16.69 4.56 -1.76
C ARG A 245 -15.54 4.85 -0.81
N THR A 246 -15.86 5.64 0.20
CA THR A 246 -14.98 5.88 1.33
C THR A 246 -15.61 5.23 2.55
N ASP A 247 -14.88 4.32 3.19
CA ASP A 247 -15.31 3.59 4.39
C ASP A 247 -14.52 4.06 5.61
N GLN A 248 -15.18 4.15 6.76
CA GLN A 248 -14.58 4.60 8.04
C GLN A 248 -14.74 3.56 9.16
N SER A 249 -15.16 2.34 8.84
CA SER A 249 -15.54 1.32 9.83
C SER A 249 -14.39 0.91 10.75
N TYR A 250 -13.14 1.14 10.34
CA TYR A 250 -11.92 0.79 11.09
C TYR A 250 -11.29 1.97 11.84
N GLY A 251 -12.02 3.08 12.02
CA GLY A 251 -11.44 4.31 12.60
C GLY A 251 -10.36 4.96 11.72
N ILE A 252 -10.21 4.47 10.49
CA ILE A 252 -9.35 5.02 9.45
C ILE A 252 -10.15 5.23 8.17
N LEU A 253 -9.73 6.19 7.35
CA LEU A 253 -10.32 6.46 6.05
C LEU A 253 -9.79 5.44 5.02
N LEU A 254 -10.65 4.53 4.56
CA LEU A 254 -10.37 3.61 3.47
C LEU A 254 -11.02 4.13 2.19
N HIS A 255 -10.21 4.32 1.15
CA HIS A 255 -10.72 4.59 -0.20
C HIS A 255 -10.80 3.28 -0.96
N LEU A 256 -12.02 2.91 -1.36
CA LEU A 256 -12.34 1.59 -1.90
C LEU A 256 -12.92 1.68 -3.29
N ARG A 257 -12.40 0.84 -4.20
CA ARG A 257 -12.96 0.58 -5.53
C ARG A 257 -13.70 -0.75 -5.50
N GLU A 258 -15.02 -0.68 -5.66
CA GLU A 258 -15.83 -1.88 -5.80
C GLU A 258 -15.57 -2.48 -7.18
N ILE A 259 -15.32 -3.79 -7.18
CA ILE A 259 -15.00 -4.56 -8.38
C ILE A 259 -15.96 -5.71 -8.56
N GLU A 260 -16.23 -6.01 -9.83
CA GLU A 260 -16.98 -7.18 -10.26
C GLU A 260 -16.18 -7.96 -11.29
N TRP A 261 -16.29 -9.28 -11.21
CA TRP A 261 -15.75 -10.23 -12.17
C TRP A 261 -16.66 -11.45 -12.22
N ASP A 262 -16.82 -12.00 -13.43
CA ASP A 262 -17.64 -13.19 -13.63
C ASP A 262 -16.97 -14.44 -13.04
N GLU A 263 -17.75 -15.31 -12.41
CA GLU A 263 -17.30 -16.66 -12.05
C GLU A 263 -17.50 -17.64 -13.22
N PRO A 264 -16.53 -18.53 -13.52
CA PRO A 264 -16.73 -19.59 -14.50
C PRO A 264 -17.89 -20.46 -14.03
N GLY A 265 -18.96 -20.47 -14.80
CA GLY A 265 -20.18 -21.26 -14.55
C GLY A 265 -21.43 -20.46 -14.19
N ALA A 266 -21.34 -19.16 -13.87
CA ALA A 266 -22.53 -18.37 -13.51
C ALA A 266 -23.40 -17.96 -14.73
N ASN A 267 -22.80 -17.86 -15.92
CA ASN A 267 -23.47 -17.40 -17.15
C ASN A 267 -23.85 -18.51 -18.15
N ALA A 268 -24.02 -19.76 -17.69
CA ALA A 268 -24.57 -20.83 -18.53
C ALA A 268 -26.12 -20.83 -18.60
N GLY A 269 -26.82 -19.87 -17.96
CA GLY A 269 -28.25 -20.00 -17.69
C GLY A 269 -29.17 -18.80 -18.00
N SER A 270 -28.70 -17.72 -18.62
CA SER A 270 -29.59 -16.59 -18.93
C SER A 270 -29.30 -15.99 -20.30
N SER A 271 -29.68 -16.74 -21.33
CA SER A 271 -29.97 -16.17 -22.63
C SER A 271 -31.34 -15.47 -22.53
N PRO A 272 -31.46 -14.15 -22.79
CA PRO A 272 -32.76 -13.52 -22.83
C PRO A 272 -33.49 -14.04 -24.07
N LEU A 273 -34.53 -14.83 -23.86
CA LEU A 273 -35.56 -15.13 -24.85
C LEU A 273 -36.06 -13.80 -25.43
N ARG A 274 -35.57 -13.44 -26.62
CA ARG A 274 -36.20 -12.45 -27.48
C ARG A 274 -37.59 -12.98 -27.82
N ARG A 275 -38.61 -12.47 -27.11
CA ARG A 275 -39.99 -12.53 -27.58
C ARG A 275 -40.07 -11.67 -28.84
N ASN A 276 -39.97 -12.30 -30.00
CA ASN A 276 -40.48 -11.73 -31.24
C ASN A 276 -42.02 -11.66 -31.09
N LEU A 277 -42.53 -10.45 -30.86
CA LEU A 277 -43.89 -10.10 -31.24
C LEU A 277 -43.78 -9.30 -32.53
N GLU A 278 -43.87 -10.02 -33.64
CA GLU A 278 -44.34 -9.46 -34.91
C GLU A 278 -45.45 -10.41 -35.43
N ASP A 279 -46.58 -9.79 -35.73
CA ASP A 279 -47.70 -10.20 -36.59
C ASP A 279 -48.57 -11.43 -36.23
N ARG A 280 -49.76 -11.15 -35.66
CA ARG A 280 -51.07 -11.23 -36.36
C ARG A 280 -52.24 -10.79 -35.48
#